data_AF-A0A7C2P1B1-F1
#
_entry.id   AF-A0A7C2P1B1-F1
#
_cell.length_a   1.000
_cell.length_b   1.000
_cell.length_c   1.000
_cell.angle_alpha   90.00
_cell.angle_beta   90.00
_cell.angle_gamma   90.00
#
_symmetry.space_group_name_H-M   'P 1'
#
loop_
_entity.id
_entity.type
_entity.pdbx_description
1 polymer ?
#
loop_
_entity_poly.entity_id
_entity_poly.type
_entity_poly.pdbx_seq_one_letter_code
_entity_poly.pdbx_strand_id
1 'polypeptide(L)' 'MTRLQRIRASIEAAFDPQQLEIIDEGHRHVGHAGARDGRGHFRVRIASRAFVGHST' A
#
# COMPACT_ATOMS: atom_id res chain seq x y z
N MET A 1 -6.34 6.90 12.74
CA MET A 1 -6.07 6.54 11.33
C MET A 1 -5.51 5.13 11.25
N THR A 2 -6.02 4.31 10.34
CA THR A 2 -5.51 2.95 10.07
C THR A 2 -4.18 3.01 9.32
N ARG A 3 -3.41 1.91 9.31
CA ARG A 3 -2.18 1.80 8.50
C ARG A 3 -2.45 2.04 7.02
N LEU A 4 -3.52 1.45 6.49
CA LEU A 4 -3.98 1.64 5.11
C LEU A 4 -4.19 3.13 4.78
N GLN A 5 -4.88 3.87 5.66
CA GLN A 5 -5.12 5.30 5.48
C GLN A 5 -3.82 6.10 5.43
N ARG A 6 -2.82 5.75 6.26
CA ARG A 6 -1.51 6.42 6.24
C ARG A 6 -0.74 6.15 4.95
N ILE A 7 -0.69 4.89 4.50
CA ILE A 7 -0.03 4.52 3.23
C ILE A 7 -0.69 5.26 2.07
N ARG A 8 -2.02 5.26 2.02
CA ARG A 8 -2.79 5.96 0.99
C ARG A 8 -2.46 7.45 0.96
N ALA A 9 -2.56 8.14 2.09
CA ALA A 9 -2.29 9.57 2.18
C ALA A 9 -0.86 9.92 1.77
N SER A 10 0.13 9.12 2.19
CA SER A 10 1.53 9.34 1.78
C SER A 10 1.75 9.18 0.28
N ILE A 11 1.11 8.18 -0.34
CA ILE A 11 1.23 7.95 -1.79
C ILE A 11 0.52 9.04 -2.58
N GLU A 12 -0.70 9.40 -2.19
CA GLU A 12 -1.48 10.46 -2.86
C GLU A 12 -0.73 11.80 -2.80
N ALA A 13 -0.17 12.16 -1.64
CA ALA A 13 0.60 13.40 -1.48
C ALA A 13 1.92 13.41 -2.28
N ALA A 14 2.60 12.27 -2.43
CA ALA A 14 3.90 12.21 -3.09
C ALA A 14 3.80 12.07 -4.62
N PHE A 15 2.77 11.39 -5.12
CA PHE A 15 2.72 10.95 -6.51
C PHE A 15 1.51 11.45 -7.31
N ASP A 16 0.53 12.10 -6.68
CA ASP A 16 -0.73 12.55 -7.32
C ASP A 16 -1.26 11.53 -8.37
N PRO A 17 -1.52 10.28 -7.95
CA PRO A 17 -1.71 9.19 -8.88
C PRO A 17 -3.06 9.29 -9.59
N GLN A 18 -3.07 9.03 -10.90
CA GLN A 18 -4.33 8.86 -11.64
C GLN A 18 -5.08 7.60 -11.22
N GLN A 19 -4.38 6.56 -10.74
CA GLN A 19 -4.99 5.36 -10.15
C GLN A 19 -4.16 4.85 -8.96
N LEU A 20 -4.82 4.49 -7.87
CA LEU A 20 -4.20 3.91 -6.68
C LEU A 20 -5.08 2.82 -6.06
N GLU A 21 -4.56 1.61 -6.03
CA GLU A 21 -5.13 0.44 -5.38
C GLU A 21 -4.15 -0.09 -4.32
N ILE A 22 -4.65 -0.32 -3.11
CA ILE A 22 -3.88 -0.86 -1.98
C ILE A 22 -4.67 -2.00 -1.35
N ILE A 23 -4.09 -3.20 -1.38
CA ILE A 23 -4.69 -4.43 -0.85
C ILE A 23 -3.87 -4.90 0.35
N ASP A 24 -4.52 -5.09 1.50
CA ASP A 24 -3.89 -5.69 2.69
C ASP A 24 -3.89 -7.23 2.55
N GLU A 25 -2.72 -7.82 2.38
CA GLU A 25 -2.52 -9.27 2.24
C GLU A 25 -2.17 -9.95 3.59
N GLY A 26 -2.31 -9.24 4.71
CA GLY A 26 -1.94 -9.71 6.05
C GLY A 26 -2.70 -10.97 6.52
N HIS A 27 -3.85 -11.28 5.91
CA HIS A 27 -4.64 -12.48 6.20
C HIS A 27 -3.97 -13.80 5.75
N ARG A 28 -2.87 -13.76 4.98
CA ARG A 28 -2.09 -14.97 4.63
C ARG A 28 -1.28 -15.56 5.80
N HIS A 29 -1.32 -14.97 7.00
CA HIS A 29 -0.54 -15.37 8.18
C HIS A 29 -1.40 -15.85 9.38
N VAL A 30 -2.54 -16.51 9.14
CA VAL A 30 -3.34 -17.10 10.22
C VAL A 30 -2.56 -18.24 10.89
N GLY A 31 -2.13 -18.06 12.16
CA GLY A 31 -1.51 -19.14 12.96
C GLY A 31 -0.66 -18.76 14.18
N HIS A 32 -0.26 -17.51 14.37
CA HIS A 32 0.57 -17.10 15.53
C HIS A 32 0.07 -15.83 16.22
N ALA A 33 0.38 -15.69 17.51
CA ALA A 33 -0.02 -14.55 18.35
C ALA A 33 0.41 -13.17 17.81
N GLY A 34 1.39 -13.12 16.88
CA GLY A 34 1.79 -11.91 16.14
C GLY A 34 0.85 -11.51 14.98
N ALA A 35 -0.13 -12.34 14.62
CA ALA A 35 -1.08 -12.13 13.52
C ALA A 35 -2.27 -11.23 13.89
N ARG A 36 -2.42 -10.86 15.16
CA ARG A 36 -3.53 -10.01 15.65
C ARG A 36 -3.47 -8.55 15.17
N ASP A 37 -2.44 -8.18 14.42
CA ASP A 37 -2.11 -6.78 14.11
C ASP A 37 -1.76 -6.55 12.62
N GLY A 38 -2.05 -7.52 11.73
CA GLY A 38 -1.92 -7.35 10.27
C GLY A 38 -0.59 -6.76 9.80
N ARG A 39 0.54 -7.34 10.24
CA ARG A 39 1.87 -6.67 10.20
C ARG A 39 2.55 -6.65 8.83
N GLY A 40 1.93 -6.00 7.86
CA GLY A 40 2.71 -5.12 6.97
C GLY A 40 2.83 -5.50 5.51
N HIS A 41 2.21 -6.59 5.04
CA HIS A 41 2.20 -6.88 3.61
C HIS A 41 1.02 -6.20 2.91
N PHE A 42 1.37 -5.20 2.11
CA PHE A 42 0.44 -4.50 1.25
C PHE A 42 0.87 -4.69 -0.19
N ARG A 43 -0.07 -5.09 -1.04
CA ARG A 43 0.10 -4.97 -2.49
C ARG A 43 -0.40 -3.61 -2.92
N VAL A 44 0.45 -2.86 -3.60
CA VAL A 44 0.11 -1.54 -4.13
C VAL A 44 0.20 -1.59 -5.64
N ARG A 45 -0.86 -1.15 -6.32
CA ARG A 45 -0.86 -0.86 -7.75
C ARG A 45 -1.11 0.63 -7.93
N ILE A 46 -0.21 1.29 -8.64
CA ILE A 46 -0.22 2.74 -8.80
C ILE A 46 0.07 3.11 -10.24
N ALA A 47 -0.70 4.06 -10.79
CA ALA A 47 -0.42 4.73 -12.04
C ALA A 47 -0.25 6.24 -11.77
N SER A 48 0.94 6.78 -12.04
CA SER A 48 1.27 8.19 -11.88
C SER A 48 2.12 8.70 -13.04
N ARG A 49 1.92 9.96 -13.46
CA ARG A 49 2.84 10.65 -14.37
C ARG A 49 4.25 10.82 -13.79
N ALA A 50 4.40 10.75 -12.46
CA ALA A 50 5.68 10.81 -11.78
C ALA A 50 6.65 9.68 -12.19
N PHE A 51 6.15 8.61 -12.81
CA PHE A 51 6.97 7.50 -13.29
C PHE A 51 7.47 7.68 -14.74
N VAL A 52 7.03 8.72 -15.46
CA VAL A 52 7.49 8.96 -16.84
C VAL A 52 9.00 9.23 -16.85
N GLY A 53 9.74 8.46 -17.67
CA GLY A 53 11.19 8.57 -17.76
C GLY A 53 11.97 7.73 -16.74
N HIS A 54 11.28 6.99 -15.88
CA HIS A 54 11.88 6.04 -14.95
C HIS A 54 11.63 4.60 -15.42
N SER A 55 12.67 3.79 -15.49
CA SER A 55 12.56 2.34 -15.70
C SER A 55 12.36 1.61 -14.37
N THR A 56 11.76 0.42 -14.43
CA THR A 56 11.61 -0.49 -13.29
C THR A 56 12.93 -1.12 -12.87
#